data_AF-A0A9D7X9T8-F1
#
_entry.id   AF-A0A9D7X9T8-F1
#
_cell.length_a   1.000
_cell.length_b   1.000
_cell.length_c   1.000
_cell.angle_alpha   90.00
_cell.angle_beta   90.00
_cell.angle_gamma   90.00
#
_symmetry.space_group_name_H-M   'P 1'
#
loop_
_entity.id
_entity.type
_entity.pdbx_description
1 polymer ?
#
loop_
_entity_poly.entity_id
_entity_poly.type
_entity_poly.pdbx_seq_one_letter_code
_entity_poly.pdbx_strand_id
1 'polypeptide(L)' 'MKDIYWKNRPELKRLANTLIKDKLLTKKEADLALGHQQKSARRIGTLLETMGFVSKKDISKVLSVHNKEKKNASQNLFNI' A
#
# COMPACT_ATOMS: atom_id res chain seq x y z
N MET A 1 17.44 -11.51 -6.50
CA MET A 1 16.07 -12.06 -6.38
C MET A 1 15.24 -11.19 -5.44
N LYS A 2 14.24 -10.51 -6.00
CA LYS A 2 13.23 -9.60 -5.42
C LYS A 2 12.23 -10.15 -4.41
N ASP A 3 11.91 -11.44 -4.60
CA ASP A 3 10.49 -11.81 -4.67
C ASP A 3 9.85 -12.32 -3.38
N ILE A 4 10.66 -12.46 -2.35
CA ILE A 4 10.28 -13.20 -1.16
C ILE A 4 9.67 -12.26 -0.10
N TYR A 5 10.06 -10.99 -0.07
CA TYR A 5 9.65 -10.06 1.00
C TYR A 5 8.22 -9.52 0.89
N TRP A 6 7.60 -9.58 -0.30
CA TRP A 6 6.23 -9.05 -0.50
C TRP A 6 5.11 -10.05 -0.25
N LYS A 7 5.43 -11.36 -0.20
CA LYS A 7 4.42 -12.41 -0.14
C LYS A 7 3.66 -12.42 1.18
N ASN A 8 4.27 -11.92 2.26
CA ASN A 8 3.75 -12.01 3.62
C ASN A 8 3.03 -10.74 4.13
N ARG A 9 2.79 -9.73 3.28
CA ARG A 9 2.10 -8.48 3.66
C ARG A 9 1.04 -8.07 2.61
N PRO A 10 -0.11 -8.76 2.54
CA PRO A 10 -1.11 -8.57 1.49
C PRO A 10 -1.66 -7.13 1.41
N GLU A 11 -1.80 -6.46 2.56
CA GLU A 11 -2.24 -5.06 2.67
C GLU A 11 -1.26 -4.07 1.99
N LEU A 12 0.05 -4.30 2.16
CA LEU A 12 1.08 -3.41 1.62
C LEU A 12 1.19 -3.56 0.09
N LYS A 13 1.06 -4.80 -0.40
CA LYS A 13 1.01 -5.09 -1.84
C LYS A 13 -0.17 -4.37 -2.49
N ARG A 14 -1.33 -4.34 -1.82
CA ARG A 14 -2.51 -3.65 -2.34
C ARG A 14 -2.32 -2.13 -2.47
N LEU A 15 -1.75 -1.47 -1.45
CA LEU A 15 -1.48 -0.02 -1.53
C LEU A 15 -0.51 0.33 -2.66
N ALA A 16 0.67 -0.30 -2.68
CA ALA A 16 1.69 -0.02 -3.70
C ALA A 16 1.20 -0.36 -5.11
N ASN A 17 0.53 -1.51 -5.30
CA ASN A 17 -0.02 -1.88 -6.60
C ASN A 17 -1.12 -0.94 -7.07
N THR A 18 -1.97 -0.45 -6.17
CA THR A 18 -3.03 0.50 -6.53
C THR A 18 -2.42 1.83 -6.96
N LEU A 19 -1.44 2.34 -6.22
CA LEU A 19 -0.73 3.56 -6.58
C LEU A 19 0.01 3.43 -7.94
N ILE A 20 0.58 2.26 -8.23
CA ILE A 20 1.20 1.98 -9.53
C ILE A 20 0.15 1.93 -10.65
N LYS A 21 -0.97 1.24 -10.41
CA LYS A 21 -2.07 1.14 -11.38
C LYS A 21 -2.64 2.54 -11.72
N ASP A 22 -2.73 3.41 -10.72
CA ASP A 22 -3.22 4.77 -10.87
C ASP A 22 -2.15 5.74 -11.42
N LYS A 23 -0.95 5.24 -11.76
CA LYS A 23 0.21 6.01 -12.25
C LYS A 23 0.71 7.09 -11.27
N LEU A 24 0.41 6.93 -9.99
CA LEU A 24 0.84 7.82 -8.90
C LEU A 24 2.18 7.38 -8.29
N LEU A 25 2.65 6.18 -8.62
CA LEU A 25 3.90 5.61 -8.13
C LEU A 25 4.50 4.72 -9.21
N THR A 26 5.82 4.79 -9.43
CA THR A 26 6.49 3.85 -10.32
C THR A 26 6.90 2.58 -9.58
N LYS A 27 7.08 1.47 -10.32
CA LYS A 27 7.62 0.23 -9.75
C LYS A 27 8.98 0.43 -9.07
N LYS A 28 9.83 1.29 -9.66
CA LYS A 28 11.16 1.59 -9.13
C LYS A 28 11.09 2.31 -7.77
N GLU A 29 10.21 3.30 -7.65
CA GLU A 29 10.00 4.03 -6.38
C GLU A 29 9.38 3.13 -5.30
N ALA A 30 8.43 2.27 -5.69
CA ALA A 30 7.89 1.25 -4.79
C ALA A 30 8.99 0.31 -4.28
N ASP A 31 9.86 -0.18 -5.15
CA ASP A 31 10.98 -1.05 -4.78
C ASP A 31 11.99 -0.36 -3.85
N LEU A 32 12.25 0.93 -4.08
CA LEU A 32 13.11 1.74 -3.20
C LEU A 32 12.49 1.89 -1.82
N ALA A 33 11.23 2.36 -1.74
CA ALA A 33 10.54 2.54 -0.48
C ALA A 33 10.41 1.23 0.31
N LEU A 34 10.15 0.10 -0.36
CA LEU A 34 10.11 -1.21 0.27
C LEU A 34 11.49 -1.65 0.79
N GLY A 35 12.56 -1.36 0.05
CA GLY A 35 13.92 -1.63 0.49
C GLY A 35 14.29 -0.88 1.77
N HIS A 36 13.84 0.37 1.91
CA HIS A 36 14.02 1.15 3.15
C HIS A 36 13.10 0.67 4.28
N GLN A 37 11.88 0.24 3.96
CA GLN A 37 10.95 -0.29 4.96
C GLN A 37 11.46 -1.58 5.59
N GLN A 38 12.10 -2.47 4.83
CA GLN A 38 12.67 -3.70 5.42
C GLN A 38 13.71 -3.42 6.51
N LYS A 39 14.33 -2.25 6.46
CA LYS A 39 15.33 -1.78 7.43
C LYS A 39 14.72 -0.86 8.50
N SER A 40 13.41 -0.66 8.49
CA SER A 40 12.71 0.34 9.31
C SER A 40 11.38 -0.17 9.86
N ALA A 41 11.07 0.13 11.12
CA ALA A 41 9.74 -0.16 11.69
C ALA A 41 8.61 0.73 11.13
N ARG A 42 8.90 1.61 10.16
CA ARG A 42 7.94 2.58 9.61
C ARG A 42 6.97 1.93 8.62
N ARG A 43 5.79 2.52 8.47
CA ARG A 43 4.78 2.10 7.49
C ARG A 43 5.18 2.56 6.08
N ILE A 44 4.90 1.74 5.07
CA ILE A 44 5.24 2.06 3.67
C ILE A 44 4.62 3.37 3.21
N GLY A 45 3.37 3.67 3.58
CA GLY A 45 2.71 4.93 3.23
C GLY A 45 3.49 6.15 3.75
N THR A 46 3.94 6.09 5.00
CA THR A 46 4.78 7.13 5.59
C THR A 46 6.13 7.25 4.88
N LEU A 47 6.71 6.13 4.44
CA LEU A 47 7.94 6.15 3.66
C LEU A 47 7.75 6.79 2.28
N LEU A 48 6.69 6.40 1.55
CA LEU A 48 6.36 6.96 0.24
C LEU A 48 6.14 8.47 0.32
N GLU A 49 5.48 8.95 1.38
CA GLU A 49 5.31 10.37 1.67
C GLU A 49 6.64 11.05 2.00
N THR A 50 7.41 10.49 2.95
CA THR A 50 8.70 11.07 3.39
C THR A 50 9.72 11.15 2.26
N MET A 51 9.70 10.17 1.34
CA MET A 51 10.58 10.11 0.18
C MET A 51 10.09 10.99 -0.98
N GLY A 52 8.94 11.64 -0.85
CA GLY A 52 8.37 12.51 -1.89
C GLY A 52 7.81 11.76 -3.10
N PHE A 53 7.66 10.44 -3.03
CA PHE A 53 7.18 9.63 -4.15
C PHE A 53 5.67 9.76 -4.35
N VAL A 54 4.91 9.95 -3.27
CA VAL A 54 3.45 10.05 -3.31
C VAL A 54 2.99 11.05 -2.26
N SER A 55 1.98 11.87 -2.59
CA SER A 55 1.40 12.80 -1.63
C SER A 55 0.57 12.07 -0.55
N LYS A 56 0.49 12.68 0.64
CA LYS A 56 -0.40 12.21 1.72
C LYS A 56 -1.86 12.09 1.27
N LYS A 57 -2.31 13.02 0.41
CA LYS A 57 -3.67 13.08 -0.12
C LYS A 57 -3.98 11.84 -0.96
N ASP A 58 -3.06 11.46 -1.83
CA ASP A 58 -3.21 10.30 -2.71
C ASP A 58 -3.17 8.99 -1.92
N ILE A 59 -2.25 8.89 -0.95
CA ILE A 59 -2.20 7.76 -0.02
C ILE A 59 -3.53 7.63 0.73
N SER A 60 -4.07 8.73 1.24
CA SER A 60 -5.32 8.74 2.00
C SER A 60 -6.52 8.35 1.13
N LYS A 61 -6.56 8.78 -0.13
CA LYS A 61 -7.59 8.42 -1.09
C LYS A 61 -7.61 6.91 -1.32
N VAL A 62 -6.46 6.30 -1.59
CA VAL A 62 -6.35 4.86 -1.83
C VAL A 62 -6.73 4.07 -0.57
N LEU A 63 -6.24 4.47 0.60
CA LEU A 63 -6.57 3.80 1.87
C LEU A 63 -8.06 3.89 2.23
N SER A 64 -8.71 5.01 1.90
CA SER A 64 -10.15 5.20 2.15
C SER A 64 -11.02 4.24 1.33
N VAL A 65 -10.62 3.96 0.08
CA VAL A 65 -11.30 2.96 -0.77
C VAL A 65 -11.19 1.56 -0.16
N HIS A 66 -9.98 1.17 0.28
CA HIS A 66 -9.75 -0.15 0.86
C HIS A 66 -10.45 -0.37 2.21
N ASN A 67 -10.59 0.69 3.04
CA ASN A 67 -11.33 0.62 4.30
C ASN A 67 -12.85 0.43 4.09
N LYS A 68 -13.41 0.94 2.98
CA LYS A 68 -14.81 0.68 2.62
C LYS A 68 -15.02 -0.77 2.20
N GLU A 69 -14.10 -1.35 1.43
CA GLU A 69 -14.19 -2.75 1.00
C GLU A 69 -14.14 -3.74 2.16
N LYS A 70 -13.28 -3.51 3.16
CA LYS A 70 -13.23 -4.35 4.37
C LYS A 70 -14.52 -4.30 5.20
N LYS A 71 -15.14 -3.13 5.31
CA LYS A 71 -16.42 -3.00 6.03
C LYS A 71 -17.56 -3.73 5.30
N ASN A 72 -17.57 -3.67 3.96
CA ASN A 72 -18.58 -4.37 3.16
C ASN A 72 -18.38 -5.90 3.17
N ALA A 73 -17.13 -6.37 3.18
CA ALA A 73 -16.83 -7.81 3.27
C ALA A 73 -17.24 -8.42 4.62
N SER A 74 -17.07 -7.68 5.73
CA SER A 74 -17.54 -8.12 7.05
C SER A 74 -19.07 -8.06 7.20
N GLN A 75 -19.75 -7.11 6.54
CA GLN A 75 -21.21 -6.97 6.60
C GLN A 75 -21.94 -8.09 5.84
N ASN A 76 -21.36 -8.64 4.77
CA ASN A 76 -21.95 -9.76 4.02
C ASN A 76 -21.89 -11.13 4.74
N LEU A 77 -21.12 -11.26 5.84
CA LEU A 77 -21.02 -12.50 6.61
C LEU A 77 -22.07 -12.64 7.71
N PHE A 78 -22.87 -11.59 7.97
CA PHE A 78 -23.92 -11.59 9.00
C PHE A 78 -25.35 -11.67 8.41
N ASN A 79 -25.48 -11.94 7.11
CA ASN A 79 -26.75 -11.89 6.39
C ASN A 79 -27.23 -13.26 5.86
N ILE A 80 -26.91 -14.34 6.56
CA ILE A 80 -27.42 -15.71 6.31
C ILE A 80 -28.18 -16.19 7.53
#